data_AF-A0A1M5M7T5-F1
#
_entry.id   AF-A0A1M5M7T5-F1
#
_cell.length_a   1.000
_cell.length_b   1.000
_cell.length_c   1.000
_cell.angle_alpha   90.00
_cell.angle_beta   90.00
_cell.angle_gamma   90.00
#
_symmetry.space_group_name_H-M   'P 1'
#
loop_
_entity.id
_entity.type
_entity.pdbx_description
1 polymer ?
#
loop_
_entity_poly.entity_id
_entity_poly.type
_entity_poly.pdbx_seq_one_letter_code
_entity_poly.pdbx_strand_id
1 'polypeptide(L)' 'MDSPKHCKEQAEECLRLGKLAQSKDQAGILRNISSSWSRLAGQIDRYNAIVREQRRIAQE' A
#
# COMPACT_ATOMS: atom_id res chain seq x y z
N MET A 1 -2.80 -5.27 -9.06
CA MET A 1 -2.66 -4.68 -7.70
C MET A 1 -1.38 -3.83 -7.62
N ASP A 2 -0.95 -3.21 -8.73
CA ASP A 2 0.49 -3.09 -8.98
C ASP A 2 0.98 -1.65 -8.99
N SER A 3 0.09 -0.71 -8.67
CA SER A 3 0.46 0.69 -8.48
C SER A 3 0.47 1.05 -6.99
N PRO A 4 1.43 1.88 -6.54
CA PRO A 4 1.44 2.44 -5.19
C PRO A 4 0.14 3.18 -4.86
N LYS A 5 -0.46 3.84 -5.86
CA LYS A 5 -1.74 4.53 -5.73
C LYS A 5 -2.88 3.57 -5.37
N HIS A 6 -3.03 2.48 -6.12
CA HIS A 6 -4.08 1.50 -5.86
C HIS A 6 -3.92 0.85 -4.48
N CYS A 7 -2.68 0.57 -4.06
CA CYS A 7 -2.42 0.07 -2.71
C CYS A 7 -2.85 1.09 -1.63
N LYS A 8 -2.59 2.39 -1.83
CA LYS A 8 -3.04 3.44 -0.91
C LYS A 8 -4.57 3.53 -0.85
N GLU A 9 -5.24 3.46 -1.99
CA GLU A 9 -6.71 3.46 -2.07
C GLU A 9 -7.32 2.25 -1.33
N GLN A 10 -6.74 1.06 -1.48
CA GLN A 10 -7.18 -0.13 -0.73
C GLN A 10 -6.92 0.01 0.78
N ALA A 11 -5.80 0.62 1.17
CA ALA A 11 -5.52 0.90 2.57
C ALA A 11 -6.57 1.83 3.19
N GLU A 12 -6.94 2.89 2.48
CA GLU A 12 -7.99 3.84 2.87
C GLU A 12 -9.36 3.19 2.95
N GLU A 13 -9.70 2.33 1.99
CA GLU A 13 -10.97 1.59 1.99
C GLU A 13 -11.07 0.64 3.19
N CYS A 14 -9.99 -0.05 3.53
CA CYS A 14 -9.94 -0.87 4.75
C CYS A 14 -10.18 -0.04 6.02
N LEU A 15 -9.63 1.17 6.10
CA LEU A 15 -9.89 2.08 7.23
C LEU A 15 -11.34 2.56 7.25
N ARG A 16 -11.93 2.85 6.08
CA ARG A 16 -13.34 3.26 5.96
C ARG A 16 -14.26 2.15 6.45
N LEU A 17 -14.05 0.92 5.99
CA LEU A 17 -14.79 -0.27 6.43
C LEU A 17 -14.56 -0.55 7.92
N GLY A 18 -13.34 -0.32 8.43
CA GLY A 18 -13.01 -0.51 9.84
C GLY A 18 -13.82 0.38 10.78
N LYS A 19 -14.30 1.54 10.32
CA LYS A 19 -15.22 2.41 11.07
C LYS A 19 -16.65 1.88 11.13
N LEU A 20 -17.03 1.00 10.20
CA LEU A 20 -18.35 0.38 10.08
C LEU A 20 -18.38 -1.05 10.66
N ALA A 21 -17.24 -1.56 11.15
CA ALA A 21 -17.11 -2.90 11.67
C ALA A 21 -17.98 -3.11 12.93
N GLN A 22 -18.65 -4.26 13.01
CA GLN A 22 -19.56 -4.58 14.11
C GLN A 22 -18.85 -5.14 15.34
N SER A 23 -17.59 -5.54 15.20
CA SER A 23 -16.76 -6.03 16.30
C SER A 23 -15.34 -5.46 16.27
N LYS A 24 -14.70 -5.48 17.44
CA LYS A 24 -13.29 -5.09 17.59
C LYS A 24 -12.36 -5.98 16.75
N ASP A 25 -12.67 -7.26 16.63
CA ASP A 25 -11.88 -8.21 15.86
C ASP A 25 -11.95 -7.90 14.36
N GLN A 26 -13.15 -7.64 13.83
CA GLN A 26 -13.32 -7.19 12.44
C GLN A 26 -12.56 -5.89 12.16
N ALA A 27 -12.67 -4.91 13.06
CA ALA A 27 -11.92 -3.66 12.95
C ALA A 27 -10.40 -3.90 12.99
N GLY A 28 -9.94 -4.83 13.84
CA GLY A 28 -8.53 -5.23 13.94
C GLY A 28 -8.01 -5.85 12.65
N ILE A 29 -8.76 -6.78 12.06
CA ILE A 29 -8.41 -7.40 10.76
C ILE A 29 -8.27 -6.31 9.68
N LEU A 30 -9.24 -5.40 9.58
CA LEU A 30 -9.21 -4.33 8.58
C LEU A 30 -8.04 -3.36 8.77
N ARG A 31 -7.68 -3.02 10.02
CA ARG A 31 -6.47 -2.22 10.31
C ARG A 31 -5.19 -2.94 9.90
N ASN A 32 -5.11 -4.24 10.13
CA ASN A 32 -3.95 -5.04 9.73
C ASN A 32 -3.81 -5.11 8.21
N ILE A 33 -4.92 -5.32 7.49
CA ILE A 33 -4.93 -5.31 6.02
C ILE A 33 -4.53 -3.93 5.49
N SER A 34 -5.09 -2.85 6.05
CA SER A 34 -4.70 -1.48 5.69
C SER A 34 -3.20 -1.25 5.82
N SER A 35 -2.63 -1.66 6.96
CA SER A 35 -1.18 -1.53 7.22
C SER A 35 -0.33 -2.34 6.23
N SER A 36 -0.80 -3.50 5.79
CA SER A 36 -0.12 -4.30 4.75
C SER A 36 -0.16 -3.62 3.39
N TRP A 37 -1.30 -3.03 3.00
CA TRP A 37 -1.41 -2.26 1.78
C TRP A 37 -0.50 -1.03 1.76
N SER A 38 -0.45 -0.25 2.85
CA SER A 38 0.44 0.90 2.95
C SER A 38 1.92 0.52 2.85
N ARG A 39 2.32 -0.61 3.48
CA ARG A 39 3.68 -1.15 3.37
C ARG A 39 4.02 -1.55 1.94
N LEU A 40 3.11 -2.27 1.27
CA LEU A 40 3.30 -2.67 -0.12
C LEU A 40 3.42 -1.47 -1.06
N ALA A 41 2.59 -0.43 -0.87
CA ALA A 41 2.69 0.80 -1.65
C ALA A 41 4.10 1.43 -1.56
N GLY A 42 4.64 1.52 -0.34
CA GLY A 42 5.99 2.04 -0.12
C GLY A 42 7.09 1.18 -0.72
N GLN A 43 6.94 -0.15 -0.71
CA GLN A 43 7.88 -1.07 -1.35
C GLN A 43 7.87 -0.91 -2.88
N ILE A 44 6.69 -0.79 -3.49
CA ILE A 44 6.56 -0.55 -4.94
C ILE A 44 7.17 0.83 -5.31
N ASP A 45 6.90 1.88 -4.52
CA ASP A 45 7.49 3.21 -4.73
C ASP A 45 9.02 3.15 -4.72
N ARG A 46 9.62 2.43 -3.75
CA ARG A 46 11.07 2.25 -3.64
C ARG A 46 11.64 1.42 -4.80
N TYR A 47 10.99 0.31 -5.16
CA TYR A 47 11.41 -0.50 -6.30
C TYR A 47 11.43 0.32 -7.59
N ASN A 48 10.39 1.11 -7.84
CA ASN A 48 10.33 1.98 -9.00
C ASN A 48 11.43 3.04 -8.99
N ALA A 49 11.82 3.56 -7.82
CA ALA A 49 12.94 4.48 -7.70
C ALA A 49 14.28 3.83 -8.08
N ILE A 50 14.53 2.60 -7.62
CA ILE A 50 15.73 1.82 -7.98
C ILE A 50 15.78 1.59 -9.49
N VAL A 51 14.68 1.14 -10.09
CA VAL A 51 14.61 0.86 -11.54
C VAL A 51 14.84 2.13 -12.36
N ARG A 52 14.31 3.28 -11.94
CA ARG A 52 14.56 4.57 -12.61
C ARG A 52 16.03 4.96 -12.54
N GLU A 53 16.66 4.79 -11.38
CA GLU A 53 18.07 5.13 -11.21
C GLU A 53 18.99 4.23 -12.03
N GLN A 54 18.71 2.92 -12.06
CA GLN A 54 19.45 1.99 -12.91
C GLN A 54 19.35 2.35 -14.40
N ARG A 55 18.18 2.81 -14.86
CA ARG A 55 18.00 3.28 -16.24
C ARG A 55 18.78 4.56 -16.52
N ARG A 56 18.85 5.49 -15.56
CA ARG A 56 19.65 6.71 -15.68
C ARG A 56 21.12 6.39 -15.85
N ILE A 57 21.67 5.53 -14.99
CA ILE A 57 23.06 5.08 -15.05
C ILE A 57 23.38 4.38 -16.36
N ALA A 58 22.47 3.56 -16.89
CA ALA A 58 22.69 2.84 -18.15
C ALA A 58 22.67 3.74 -19.41
N GLN A 59 22.23 5.00 -19.29
CA GLN A 59 22.18 5.98 -20.37
C GLN A 59 23.33 7.00 -20.34
N GLU A 60 24.19 6.93 -19.32
CA GLU A 60 25.42 7.72 -19.14
C GLU A 60 26.64 6.94 -19.64
#